data_AF-A0A7R9VL21-F1
#
_entry.id   AF-A0A7R9VL21-F1
#
_cell.length_a   1.000
_cell.length_b   1.000
_cell.length_c   1.000
_cell.angle_alpha   90.00
_cell.angle_beta   90.00
_cell.angle_gamma   90.00
#
_symmetry.space_group_name_H-M   'P 1'
#
loop_
_entity.id
_entity.type
_entity.pdbx_description
1 polymer ?
#
loop_
_entity_poly.entity_id
_entity_poly.type
_entity_poly.pdbx_seq_one_letter_code
_entity_poly.pdbx_strand_id
1 'polypeptide(L)'
;MVVNIGDKAPDFTLTDVNGDKHTLSDYRGERVLLSFFRYASCALCNFSIDRLKRQNNFLTQGGIKVICVFQSPPEMMKKYVMKQAKPPFIMLCDTKLVAYKKYNVKHSMRGLKWGLWRFKKSGQAKIAIERGLFADPQPVDGKVDRLPADFLIDEEGKVVDKFQAKFANDHIPWKRIEAFIPKEKKCNCKKADCLSAWCKTENAERKKNFAGIFLGNGAFG
;
A
#
# COMPACT_ATOMS: atom_id res chain seq x y z
N MET A 1 17.72 9.04 12.72
CA MET A 1 18.49 8.08 11.89
C MET A 1 17.74 7.88 10.59
N VAL A 2 18.43 7.82 9.45
CA VAL A 2 17.81 7.56 8.14
C VAL A 2 17.90 6.07 7.86
N VAL A 3 16.79 5.43 7.53
CA VAL A 3 16.75 4.01 7.14
C VAL A 3 17.19 3.87 5.69
N ASN A 4 18.19 3.03 5.43
CA ASN A 4 18.72 2.73 4.09
C ASN A 4 18.46 1.29 3.67
N ILE A 5 18.62 1.05 2.37
CA ILE A 5 18.55 -0.30 1.81
C ILE A 5 19.78 -1.07 2.31
N GLY A 6 19.57 -2.30 2.77
CA GLY A 6 20.57 -3.16 3.40
C GLY A 6 20.59 -3.06 4.93
N ASP A 7 20.03 -2.01 5.52
CA ASP A 7 19.97 -1.85 6.97
C ASP A 7 18.99 -2.86 7.59
N LYS A 8 19.27 -3.28 8.82
CA LYS A 8 18.24 -3.92 9.65
C LYS A 8 17.10 -2.93 9.89
N ALA A 9 15.89 -3.38 9.64
CA ALA A 9 14.69 -2.58 9.86
C ALA A 9 14.60 -2.16 11.35
N PRO A 10 14.49 -0.84 11.65
CA PRO A 10 14.40 -0.38 13.03
C PRO A 10 13.21 -1.00 13.75
N ASP A 11 13.51 -1.77 14.78
CA ASP A 11 12.48 -2.51 15.49
C ASP A 11 11.56 -1.59 16.30
N PHE A 12 10.31 -1.99 16.49
CA PHE A 12 9.31 -1.26 17.29
C PHE A 12 8.23 -2.23 17.78
N THR A 13 7.61 -1.88 18.90
CA THR A 13 6.39 -2.53 19.38
C THR A 13 5.25 -1.52 19.36
N LEU A 14 4.15 -1.87 18.70
CA LEU A 14 2.93 -1.08 18.66
C LEU A 14 1.73 -1.96 18.93
N THR A 15 0.63 -1.33 19.33
CA THR A 15 -0.64 -2.00 19.54
C THR A 15 -1.49 -1.86 18.28
N ASP A 16 -2.14 -2.94 17.87
CA ASP A 16 -3.09 -2.91 16.77
C ASP A 16 -4.47 -2.36 17.19
N VAL A 17 -5.38 -2.30 16.24
CA VAL A 17 -6.76 -1.85 16.44
C VAL A 17 -7.56 -2.75 17.41
N ASN A 18 -7.17 -4.00 17.62
CA ASN A 18 -7.85 -4.94 18.51
C ASN A 18 -7.29 -4.92 19.94
N GLY A 19 -6.10 -4.33 20.13
CA GLY A 19 -5.42 -4.29 21.43
C GLY A 19 -4.21 -5.23 21.51
N ASP A 20 -3.92 -5.97 20.44
CA ASP A 20 -2.80 -6.91 20.40
C ASP A 20 -1.49 -6.16 20.16
N LYS A 21 -0.43 -6.55 20.88
CA LYS A 21 0.91 -6.00 20.69
C LYS A 21 1.63 -6.75 19.59
N HIS A 22 2.27 -6.01 18.70
CA HIS A 22 3.07 -6.55 17.61
C HIS A 22 4.45 -5.90 17.64
N THR A 23 5.50 -6.72 17.67
CA THR A 23 6.88 -6.25 17.50
C THR A 23 7.35 -6.60 16.09
N LEU A 24 8.02 -5.69 15.40
CA LEU A 24 8.43 -5.93 14.01
C LEU A 24 9.37 -7.13 13.88
N SER A 25 10.19 -7.40 14.90
CA SER A 25 11.02 -8.61 14.97
C SER A 25 10.23 -9.92 15.00
N ASP A 26 8.95 -9.91 15.39
CA ASP A 26 8.13 -11.12 15.47
C ASP A 26 7.81 -11.70 14.09
N TYR A 27 7.98 -10.90 13.03
CA TYR A 27 7.77 -11.31 11.64
C TYR A 27 9.05 -11.73 10.91
N ARG A 28 10.14 -12.04 11.63
CA ARG A 28 11.30 -12.69 11.01
C ARG A 28 10.88 -14.04 10.40
N GLY A 29 11.48 -14.39 9.26
CA GLY A 29 11.04 -15.51 8.43
C GLY A 29 9.90 -15.16 7.47
N GLU A 30 9.29 -13.97 7.58
CA GLU A 30 8.27 -13.48 6.65
C GLU A 30 8.78 -12.27 5.87
N ARG A 31 8.29 -12.10 4.63
CA ARG A 31 8.47 -10.85 3.88
C ARG A 31 7.41 -9.84 4.28
N VAL A 32 7.81 -8.64 4.67
CA VAL A 32 6.91 -7.62 5.20
C VAL A 32 6.86 -6.41 4.26
N LEU A 33 5.65 -6.03 3.85
CA LEU A 33 5.32 -4.70 3.36
C LEU A 33 4.88 -3.85 4.56
N LEU A 34 5.78 -2.99 5.03
CA LEU A 34 5.50 -2.03 6.10
C LEU A 34 5.09 -0.70 5.47
N SER A 35 3.81 -0.35 5.59
CA SER A 35 3.20 0.83 4.97
C SER A 35 2.72 1.83 6.02
N PHE A 36 3.22 3.06 5.93
CA PHE A 36 2.85 4.18 6.80
C PHE A 36 1.78 5.03 6.13
N PHE A 37 0.70 5.28 6.87
CA PHE A 37 -0.41 6.13 6.45
C PHE A 37 -0.42 7.43 7.26
N ARG A 38 -1.41 8.29 7.01
CA ARG A 38 -1.61 9.50 7.82
C ARG A 38 -2.48 9.20 9.02
N TYR A 39 -3.77 9.44 8.89
CA TYR A 39 -4.79 9.32 9.92
C TYR A 39 -6.01 8.59 9.37
N ALA A 40 -6.79 7.98 10.27
CA ALA A 40 -7.83 6.99 9.98
C ALA A 40 -8.93 7.52 9.06
N SER A 41 -9.30 8.80 9.23
CA SER A 41 -10.39 9.44 8.51
C SER A 41 -9.94 10.03 7.15
N CYS A 42 -8.67 9.85 6.79
CA CYS A 42 -8.12 10.35 5.53
C CYS A 42 -8.60 9.54 4.32
N ALA A 43 -9.42 10.16 3.46
CA ALA A 43 -9.98 9.51 2.28
C ALA A 43 -8.94 8.96 1.28
N LEU A 44 -7.80 9.65 1.11
CA LEU A 44 -6.71 9.14 0.26
C LEU A 44 -6.04 7.90 0.86
N CYS A 45 -5.90 7.84 2.19
CA CYS A 45 -5.39 6.66 2.87
C CYS A 45 -6.37 5.50 2.76
N ASN A 46 -7.66 5.76 2.96
CA ASN A 46 -8.71 4.74 2.82
C ASN A 46 -8.81 4.20 1.39
N PHE A 47 -8.60 5.05 0.38
CA PHE A 47 -8.49 4.60 -1.02
C PHE A 47 -7.28 3.67 -1.24
N SER A 48 -6.13 3.96 -0.63
CA SER A 48 -4.96 3.07 -0.68
C SER A 48 -5.20 1.75 0.05
N ILE A 49 -5.88 1.76 1.19
CA ILE A 49 -6.28 0.54 1.92
C ILE A 49 -7.22 -0.33 1.07
N ASP A 50 -8.23 0.27 0.43
CA ASP A 50 -9.09 -0.46 -0.52
C ASP A 50 -8.28 -1.10 -1.66
N ARG A 51 -7.29 -0.38 -2.19
CA ARG A 51 -6.40 -0.89 -3.23
C ARG A 51 -5.59 -2.09 -2.75
N LEU A 52 -5.05 -2.05 -1.52
CA LEU A 52 -4.35 -3.19 -0.91
C LEU A 52 -5.30 -4.38 -0.74
N LYS A 53 -6.50 -4.15 -0.19
CA LYS A 53 -7.54 -5.18 0.01
C LYS A 53 -7.90 -5.89 -1.28
N ARG A 54 -8.07 -5.16 -2.39
CA ARG A 54 -8.34 -5.75 -3.71
C ARG A 54 -7.21 -6.62 -4.25
N GLN A 55 -5.98 -6.46 -3.74
CA GLN A 55 -4.83 -7.28 -4.06
C GLN A 55 -4.47 -8.26 -2.94
N ASN A 56 -5.37 -8.51 -1.98
CA ASN A 56 -5.05 -9.35 -0.84
C ASN A 56 -4.59 -10.76 -1.26
N ASN A 57 -5.32 -11.39 -2.18
CA ASN A 57 -4.96 -12.75 -2.65
C ASN A 57 -3.56 -12.78 -3.25
N PHE A 58 -3.22 -11.78 -4.08
CA PHE A 58 -1.90 -11.62 -4.65
C PHE A 58 -0.81 -11.48 -3.58
N LEU A 59 -1.04 -10.62 -2.57
CA LEU A 59 -0.09 -10.37 -1.48
C LEU A 59 0.10 -11.62 -0.61
N THR A 60 -1.00 -12.29 -0.27
CA THR A 60 -1.01 -13.48 0.58
C THR A 60 -0.32 -14.66 -0.12
N GLN A 61 -0.69 -14.95 -1.36
CA GLN A 61 -0.08 -16.02 -2.15
C GLN A 61 1.39 -15.72 -2.49
N GLY A 62 1.73 -14.44 -2.67
CA GLY A 62 3.11 -13.97 -2.81
C GLY A 62 3.94 -14.08 -1.53
N GLY A 63 3.33 -14.48 -0.39
CA GLY A 63 4.01 -14.61 0.89
C GLY A 63 4.40 -13.28 1.52
N ILE A 64 3.67 -12.19 1.22
CA ILE A 64 3.92 -10.86 1.74
C ILE A 64 2.94 -10.57 2.88
N LYS A 65 3.46 -10.42 4.10
CA LYS A 65 2.72 -9.85 5.23
C LYS A 65 2.58 -8.35 5.04
N VAL A 66 1.37 -7.83 5.19
CA VAL A 66 1.11 -6.39 5.11
C VAL A 66 0.88 -5.84 6.52
N ILE A 67 1.69 -4.84 6.89
CA ILE A 67 1.58 -4.12 8.15
C ILE A 67 1.34 -2.65 7.83
N CYS A 68 0.18 -2.14 8.23
CA CYS A 68 -0.23 -0.77 8.03
C CYS A 68 -0.11 0.00 9.35
N VAL A 69 0.63 1.10 9.35
CA VAL A 69 0.80 1.97 10.53
C VAL A 69 0.04 3.28 10.33
N PHE A 70 -0.81 3.63 11.29
CA PHE A 70 -1.53 4.89 11.32
C PHE A 70 -1.16 5.69 12.58
N GLN A 71 -1.19 7.03 12.51
CA GLN A 71 -0.97 7.87 13.70
C GLN A 71 -2.22 8.00 14.58
N SER A 72 -3.30 7.34 14.18
CA SER A 72 -4.62 7.40 14.79
C SER A 72 -4.77 6.38 15.92
N PRO A 73 -5.59 6.70 16.94
CA PRO A 73 -5.89 5.77 18.00
C PRO A 73 -6.90 4.68 17.55
N PRO A 74 -7.00 3.56 18.28
CA PRO A 74 -7.83 2.41 17.90
C PRO A 74 -9.30 2.75 17.63
N GLU A 75 -9.91 3.67 18.40
CA GLU A 75 -11.31 4.07 18.22
C GLU A 75 -11.56 4.72 16.85
N MET A 76 -10.63 5.56 16.39
CA MET A 76 -10.69 6.21 15.08
C MET A 76 -10.44 5.20 13.96
N MET A 77 -9.48 4.30 14.16
CA MET A 77 -9.21 3.20 13.23
C MET A 77 -10.42 2.28 13.06
N LYS A 78 -11.09 1.89 14.15
CA LYS A 78 -12.34 1.10 14.13
C LYS A 78 -13.44 1.83 13.36
N LYS A 79 -13.60 3.13 13.61
CA LYS A 79 -14.68 3.94 13.03
C LYS A 79 -14.50 4.18 11.53
N TYR A 80 -13.28 4.42 11.06
CA TYR A 80 -13.05 4.94 9.72
C TYR A 80 -12.31 4.00 8.77
N VAL A 81 -11.47 3.10 9.28
CA VAL A 81 -10.69 2.17 8.45
C VAL A 81 -11.33 0.79 8.48
N MET A 82 -11.68 0.28 9.66
CA MET A 82 -12.17 -1.10 9.82
C MET A 82 -13.60 -1.31 9.29
N LYS A 83 -14.42 -0.24 9.17
CA LYS A 83 -15.77 -0.34 8.61
C LYS A 83 -15.78 -0.74 7.13
N GLN A 84 -14.72 -0.45 6.39
CA GLN A 84 -14.68 -0.66 4.93
C GLN A 84 -14.34 -2.12 4.56
N ALA A 85 -13.82 -2.88 5.52
CA ALA A 85 -13.76 -4.34 5.66
C ALA A 85 -12.74 -4.62 6.76
N LYS A 86 -12.87 -5.74 7.48
CA LYS A 86 -11.77 -6.29 8.30
C LYS A 86 -10.61 -6.62 7.34
N PRO A 87 -9.59 -5.75 7.21
CA PRO A 87 -8.51 -6.04 6.28
C PRO A 87 -7.74 -7.23 6.88
N PRO A 88 -7.28 -8.19 6.08
CA PRO A 88 -6.41 -9.28 6.55
C PRO A 88 -4.98 -8.77 6.83
N PHE A 89 -4.85 -7.49 7.18
CA PHE A 89 -3.61 -6.78 7.39
C PHE A 89 -3.52 -6.41 8.86
N ILE A 90 -2.30 -6.33 9.38
CA ILE A 90 -2.07 -5.84 10.73
C ILE A 90 -2.19 -4.31 10.69
N MET A 91 -3.10 -3.77 11.51
CA MET A 91 -3.44 -2.33 11.53
C MET A 91 -2.95 -1.70 12.83
N LEU A 92 -1.72 -1.18 12.83
CA LEU A 92 -1.04 -0.63 14.00
C LEU A 92 -1.42 0.83 14.26
N CYS A 93 -1.60 1.14 15.55
CA CYS A 93 -1.89 2.47 16.05
C CYS A 93 -0.64 3.07 16.70
N ASP A 94 -0.01 4.06 16.05
CA ASP A 94 1.19 4.75 16.52
C ASP A 94 0.89 6.20 16.94
N THR A 95 0.05 6.36 17.96
CA THR A 95 -0.35 7.68 18.49
C THR A 95 0.83 8.51 19.02
N LYS A 96 1.91 7.85 19.44
CA LYS A 96 3.15 8.47 19.95
C LYS A 96 4.21 8.71 18.86
N LEU A 97 3.93 8.32 17.62
CA LEU A 97 4.81 8.46 16.46
C LEU A 97 6.17 7.76 16.60
N VAL A 98 6.24 6.67 17.37
CA VAL A 98 7.47 5.92 17.64
C VAL A 98 8.04 5.33 16.35
N ALA A 99 7.24 4.56 15.61
CA ALA A 99 7.66 3.94 14.35
C ALA A 99 7.88 5.03 13.28
N TYR A 100 7.00 6.03 13.21
CA TYR A 100 7.19 7.14 12.27
C TYR A 100 8.52 7.89 12.46
N LYS A 101 8.94 8.12 13.71
CA LYS A 101 10.24 8.74 14.03
C LYS A 101 11.41 7.82 13.66
N LYS A 102 11.33 6.54 14.02
CA LYS A 102 12.37 5.53 13.71
C LYS A 102 12.62 5.39 12.21
N TYR A 103 11.55 5.44 11.41
CA TYR A 103 11.61 5.32 9.95
C TYR A 103 11.75 6.66 9.22
N ASN A 104 11.88 7.77 9.97
CA ASN A 104 12.02 9.13 9.43
C ASN A 104 10.96 9.47 8.36
N VAL A 105 9.70 9.14 8.65
CA VAL A 105 8.59 9.37 7.72
C VAL A 105 8.35 10.86 7.55
N LYS A 106 8.37 11.32 6.29
CA LYS A 106 8.35 12.74 5.95
C LYS A 106 6.99 13.39 6.10
N HIS A 107 7.02 14.72 6.16
CA HIS A 107 5.84 15.57 6.11
C HIS A 107 6.07 16.68 5.06
N SER A 108 5.01 17.09 4.36
CA SER A 108 5.06 18.16 3.38
C SER A 108 3.68 18.72 3.07
N MET A 109 3.44 19.98 3.48
CA MET A 109 2.23 20.72 3.08
C MET A 109 2.12 20.88 1.56
N ARG A 110 3.27 21.07 0.88
CA ARG A 110 3.30 21.15 -0.58
C ARG A 110 2.90 19.80 -1.19
N GLY A 111 3.52 18.71 -0.75
CA GLY A 111 3.17 17.35 -1.19
C GLY A 111 1.70 17.00 -0.96
N LEU A 112 1.12 17.48 0.15
CA LEU A 112 -0.31 17.35 0.44
C LEU A 112 -1.18 18.06 -0.60
N LYS A 113 -0.97 19.37 -0.80
CA LYS A 113 -1.78 20.19 -1.74
C LYS A 113 -1.71 19.62 -3.17
N TRP A 114 -0.51 19.27 -3.64
CA TRP A 114 -0.34 18.68 -4.97
C TRP A 114 -0.94 17.28 -5.08
N GLY A 115 -0.84 16.44 -4.04
CA GLY A 115 -1.47 15.12 -4.03
C GLY A 115 -2.99 15.19 -4.10
N LEU A 116 -3.62 16.08 -3.33
CA LEU A 116 -5.05 16.36 -3.40
C LEU A 116 -5.48 16.84 -4.80
N TRP A 117 -4.72 17.76 -5.39
CA TRP A 117 -4.97 18.25 -6.75
C TRP A 117 -4.87 17.14 -7.80
N ARG A 118 -3.80 16.32 -7.75
CA ARG A 118 -3.60 15.15 -8.64
C ARG A 118 -4.75 14.17 -8.49
N PHE A 119 -5.15 13.87 -7.25
CA PHE A 119 -6.24 12.95 -6.98
C PHE A 119 -7.56 13.41 -7.62
N LYS A 120 -7.92 14.69 -7.40
CA LYS A 120 -9.11 15.31 -8.03
C LYS A 120 -9.09 15.24 -9.55
N LYS A 121 -7.92 15.37 -10.19
CA LYS A 121 -7.78 15.33 -11.66
C LYS A 121 -7.64 13.92 -12.25
N SER A 122 -7.44 12.88 -11.44
CA SER A 122 -7.04 11.55 -11.92
C SER A 122 -8.18 10.54 -12.13
N GLY A 123 -9.45 10.98 -12.06
CA GLY A 123 -10.62 10.09 -12.08
C GLY A 123 -10.81 9.23 -10.81
N GLN A 124 -9.74 9.04 -10.02
CA GLN A 124 -9.76 8.34 -8.74
C GLN A 124 -10.72 8.97 -7.73
N ALA A 125 -10.94 10.29 -7.81
CA ALA A 125 -11.92 10.99 -6.98
C ALA A 125 -13.35 10.49 -7.22
N LYS A 126 -13.74 10.27 -8.47
CA LYS A 126 -15.07 9.72 -8.82
C LYS A 126 -15.24 8.31 -8.25
N ILE A 127 -14.26 7.45 -8.48
CA ILE A 127 -14.24 6.07 -7.96
C ILE A 127 -14.35 6.05 -6.43
N ALA A 128 -13.66 6.97 -5.75
CA ALA A 128 -13.69 7.02 -4.30
C ALA A 128 -15.02 7.57 -3.74
N ILE A 129 -15.66 8.51 -4.43
CA ILE A 129 -17.01 8.99 -4.10
C ILE A 129 -18.03 7.86 -4.28
N GLU A 130 -18.01 7.16 -5.41
CA GLU A 130 -18.89 6.00 -5.69
C GLU A 130 -18.74 4.88 -4.64
N ARG A 131 -17.56 4.77 -4.03
CA ARG A 131 -17.25 3.82 -2.96
C ARG A 131 -17.52 4.35 -1.55
N GLY A 132 -18.10 5.54 -1.42
CA GLY A 132 -18.44 6.15 -0.13
C GLY A 132 -17.23 6.58 0.71
N LEU A 133 -16.02 6.68 0.13
CA LEU A 133 -14.79 7.01 0.86
C LEU A 133 -14.67 8.48 1.27
N PHE A 134 -15.63 9.32 0.84
CA PHE A 134 -15.69 10.77 1.05
C PHE A 134 -17.03 11.23 1.68
N ALA A 135 -17.85 10.30 2.20
CA ALA A 135 -19.27 10.58 2.49
C ALA A 135 -19.53 11.52 3.68
N ASP A 136 -18.62 11.65 4.66
CA ASP A 136 -18.83 12.52 5.83
C ASP A 136 -17.66 13.50 6.07
N PRO A 137 -17.89 14.67 6.68
CA PRO A 137 -16.84 15.49 7.28
C PRO A 137 -16.05 14.66 8.29
N GLN A 138 -14.81 14.36 7.92
CA GLN A 138 -13.97 13.44 8.65
C GLN A 138 -13.16 14.21 9.70
N PRO A 139 -13.31 13.94 11.01
CA PRO A 139 -12.50 14.58 12.04
C PRO A 139 -11.03 14.28 11.80
N VAL A 140 -10.18 15.31 11.88
CA VAL A 140 -8.73 15.17 11.74
C VAL A 140 -8.13 14.91 13.12
N ASP A 141 -7.61 13.71 13.32
CA ASP A 141 -7.03 13.22 14.58
C ASP A 141 -5.50 13.11 14.53
N GLY A 142 -4.85 13.76 13.57
CA GLY A 142 -3.40 13.83 13.52
C GLY A 142 -2.87 14.79 12.47
N LYS A 143 -1.55 14.78 12.28
CA LYS A 143 -0.87 15.64 11.30
C LYS A 143 -1.39 15.40 9.88
N VAL A 144 -1.96 16.44 9.28
CA VAL A 144 -2.55 16.40 7.93
C VAL A 144 -1.51 16.28 6.82
N ASP A 145 -0.32 16.80 7.08
CA ASP A 145 0.76 17.02 6.14
C ASP A 145 1.75 15.86 6.04
N ARG A 146 1.56 14.83 6.88
CA ARG A 146 2.38 13.63 6.83
C ARG A 146 2.24 12.95 5.47
N LEU A 147 3.34 12.50 4.89
CA LEU A 147 3.32 11.76 3.64
C LEU A 147 3.39 10.26 3.91
N PRO A 148 2.81 9.43 3.04
CA PRO A 148 2.99 7.99 3.14
C PRO A 148 4.47 7.58 2.98
N ALA A 149 4.80 6.41 3.49
CA ALA A 149 6.08 5.78 3.22
C ALA A 149 5.90 4.26 3.26
N ASP A 150 6.62 3.54 2.43
CA ASP A 150 6.56 2.08 2.40
C ASP A 150 7.97 1.50 2.42
N PHE A 151 8.12 0.37 3.09
CA PHE A 151 9.37 -0.36 3.20
C PHE A 151 9.10 -1.84 2.91
N LEU A 152 9.96 -2.44 2.11
CA LEU A 152 9.97 -3.88 1.87
C LEU A 152 11.08 -4.48 2.72
N ILE A 153 10.71 -5.39 3.61
CA ILE A 153 11.59 -5.97 4.61
C ILE A 153 11.63 -7.48 4.36
N ASP A 154 12.81 -8.02 4.12
CA ASP A 154 13.01 -9.44 3.87
C ASP A 154 12.88 -10.29 5.14
N GLU A 155 13.02 -11.61 4.96
CA GLU A 155 12.87 -12.62 6.00
C GLU A 155 13.91 -12.48 7.12
N GLU A 156 15.08 -11.89 6.84
CA GLU A 156 16.12 -11.60 7.83
C GLU A 156 15.85 -10.28 8.59
N GLY A 157 14.83 -9.54 8.15
CA GLY A 157 14.48 -8.23 8.68
C GLY A 157 15.32 -7.09 8.16
N LYS A 158 15.94 -7.24 6.98
CA LYS A 158 16.65 -6.15 6.31
C LYS A 158 15.70 -5.42 5.37
N VAL A 159 15.86 -4.10 5.31
CA VAL A 159 15.14 -3.26 4.35
C VAL A 159 15.76 -3.48 2.98
N VAL A 160 15.05 -4.16 2.08
CA VAL A 160 15.49 -4.41 0.70
C VAL A 160 14.98 -3.36 -0.27
N ASP A 161 13.92 -2.64 0.12
CA ASP A 161 13.43 -1.49 -0.65
C ASP A 161 12.77 -0.44 0.23
N LYS A 162 12.84 0.83 -0.18
CA LYS A 162 12.18 1.95 0.50
C LYS A 162 11.52 2.91 -0.48
N PHE A 163 10.35 3.42 -0.11
CA PHE A 163 9.63 4.44 -0.84
C PHE A 163 9.17 5.53 0.12
N GLN A 164 9.66 6.75 -0.09
CA GLN A 164 9.23 7.95 0.63
C GLN A 164 8.38 8.78 -0.32
N ALA A 165 7.10 8.95 -0.01
CA ALA A 165 6.18 9.64 -0.91
C ALA A 165 6.58 11.10 -1.15
N LYS A 166 6.27 11.59 -2.36
CA LYS A 166 6.34 13.03 -2.68
C LYS A 166 4.96 13.67 -2.53
N PHE A 167 3.90 12.91 -2.76
CA PHE A 167 2.52 13.35 -2.69
C PHE A 167 1.69 12.51 -1.72
N ALA A 168 0.63 13.11 -1.18
CA ALA A 168 -0.24 12.52 -0.16
C ALA A 168 -1.01 11.24 -0.57
N ASN A 169 -0.96 10.88 -1.85
CA ASN A 169 -1.61 9.71 -2.45
C ASN A 169 -0.61 8.72 -3.07
N ASP A 170 0.70 8.93 -2.88
CA ASP A 170 1.71 8.02 -3.39
C ASP A 170 1.94 6.88 -2.38
N HIS A 171 2.08 5.67 -2.91
CA HIS A 171 2.67 4.52 -2.24
C HIS A 171 3.60 3.83 -3.22
N ILE A 172 4.42 2.90 -2.73
CA ILE A 172 5.35 2.13 -3.52
C ILE A 172 4.62 1.51 -4.74
N PRO A 173 5.15 1.69 -5.96
CA PRO A 173 4.57 1.11 -7.16
C PRO A 173 4.42 -0.41 -7.07
N TRP A 174 3.29 -0.94 -7.57
CA TRP A 174 3.01 -2.39 -7.55
C TRP A 174 4.12 -3.24 -8.16
N LYS A 175 4.74 -2.78 -9.25
CA LYS A 175 5.86 -3.48 -9.90
C LYS A 175 7.02 -3.78 -8.94
N ARG A 176 7.25 -2.93 -7.94
CA ARG A 176 8.29 -3.14 -6.91
C ARG A 176 7.84 -4.18 -5.87
N ILE A 177 6.57 -4.17 -5.49
CA ILE A 177 5.99 -5.21 -4.63
C ILE A 177 6.01 -6.58 -5.34
N GLU A 178 5.67 -6.63 -6.63
CA GLU A 178 5.76 -7.84 -7.46
C GLU A 178 7.19 -8.37 -7.57
N ALA A 179 8.17 -7.48 -7.75
CA ALA A 179 9.58 -7.86 -7.78
C ALA A 179 10.03 -8.52 -6.47
N PHE A 180 9.43 -8.10 -5.35
CA PHE A 180 9.70 -8.56 -3.99
C PHE A 180 9.02 -9.89 -3.62
N ILE A 181 8.23 -10.51 -4.49
CA ILE A 181 7.74 -11.87 -4.25
C ILE A 181 8.93 -12.87 -4.34
N PRO A 182 9.05 -13.88 -3.47
CA PRO A 182 10.05 -14.95 -3.60
C PRO A 182 9.92 -15.68 -4.93
N LYS A 183 11.03 -16.13 -5.53
CA LYS A 183 11.00 -16.72 -6.89
C LYS A 183 10.08 -17.95 -6.97
N GLU A 184 10.11 -18.77 -5.93
CA GLU A 184 9.29 -19.97 -5.74
C GLU A 184 7.79 -19.68 -5.57
N LYS A 185 7.43 -18.46 -5.15
CA LYS A 185 6.04 -17.98 -5.05
C LYS A 185 5.60 -17.14 -6.25
N LYS A 186 6.50 -16.83 -7.19
CA LYS A 186 6.12 -16.17 -8.44
C LYS A 186 5.37 -17.18 -9.32
N CYS A 187 4.23 -16.76 -9.86
CA CYS A 187 3.50 -17.59 -10.81
C CYS A 187 4.40 -17.97 -12.00
N ASN A 188 4.39 -19.25 -12.39
CA ASN A 188 5.10 -19.77 -13.57
C ASN A 188 4.44 -19.38 -14.92
N CYS A 189 3.64 -18.32 -14.97
CA CYS A 189 2.95 -17.80 -16.16
C CYS A 189 2.09 -18.84 -16.94
N LYS A 190 1.64 -19.93 -16.31
CA LYS A 190 0.53 -20.74 -16.84
C LYS A 190 -0.79 -20.04 -16.50
N LYS A 191 -1.61 -19.73 -17.51
CA LYS A 191 -2.81 -18.85 -17.46
C LYS A 191 -3.73 -19.05 -16.23
N ALA A 192 -3.82 -20.26 -15.68
CA ALA A 192 -4.70 -20.60 -14.56
C ALA A 192 -4.12 -20.19 -13.18
N ASP A 193 -2.80 -20.12 -13.05
CA ASP A 193 -2.11 -20.06 -11.74
C ASP A 193 -1.60 -18.66 -11.39
N CYS A 194 -2.02 -17.63 -12.15
CA CYS A 194 -1.47 -16.28 -12.01
C CYS A 194 -2.08 -15.52 -10.84
N LEU A 195 -1.22 -15.16 -9.88
CA LEU A 195 -1.60 -14.54 -8.60
C LEU A 195 -1.93 -13.05 -8.76
N SER A 196 -1.30 -12.33 -9.71
CA SER A 196 -1.50 -10.87 -9.84
C SER A 196 -2.63 -10.52 -10.80
N ALA A 197 -3.59 -9.72 -10.31
CA ALA A 197 -4.68 -9.19 -11.15
C ALA A 197 -4.15 -8.26 -12.25
N TRP A 198 -3.03 -7.58 -11.98
CA TRP A 198 -2.33 -6.72 -12.93
C TRP A 198 -1.77 -7.51 -14.12
N CYS A 199 -1.17 -8.68 -13.89
CA CYS A 199 -0.69 -9.59 -14.95
C CYS A 199 -1.84 -10.15 -15.81
N LYS A 200 -3.04 -10.34 -15.22
CA LYS A 200 -4.25 -10.73 -15.97
C LYS A 200 -4.72 -9.60 -16.90
N THR A 201 -4.67 -8.34 -16.45
CA THR A 201 -5.11 -7.16 -17.22
C THR A 201 -4.11 -6.72 -18.29
N GLU A 202 -2.80 -6.67 -18.01
CA GLU A 202 -1.78 -6.28 -18.99
C GLU A 202 -1.72 -7.27 -20.18
N ASN A 203 -1.95 -8.55 -19.92
CA ASN A 203 -2.04 -9.56 -20.98
C ASN A 203 -3.29 -9.41 -21.85
N ALA A 204 -4.41 -8.93 -21.30
CA ALA A 204 -5.60 -8.63 -22.08
C ALA A 204 -5.38 -7.43 -23.01
N GLU A 205 -4.65 -6.41 -22.55
CA GLU A 205 -4.24 -5.25 -23.36
C GLU A 205 -3.19 -5.63 -24.42
N ARG A 206 -2.19 -6.46 -24.07
CA ARG A 206 -1.25 -7.04 -25.05
C ARG A 206 -1.97 -7.85 -26.12
N LYS A 207 -3.00 -8.64 -25.78
CA LYS A 207 -3.82 -9.37 -26.77
C LYS A 207 -4.59 -8.46 -27.71
N LYS A 208 -5.14 -7.34 -27.22
CA LYS A 208 -5.77 -6.34 -28.10
C LYS A 208 -4.76 -5.71 -29.06
N ASN A 209 -3.56 -5.41 -28.57
CA ASN A 209 -2.49 -4.86 -29.42
C ASN A 209 -1.91 -5.91 -30.39
N PHE A 210 -1.84 -7.19 -30.02
CA PHE A 210 -1.36 -8.27 -30.91
C PHE A 210 -2.42 -8.66 -31.96
N ALA A 211 -3.71 -8.66 -31.60
CA ALA A 211 -4.80 -8.87 -32.56
C ALA A 211 -4.94 -7.70 -33.55
N GLY A 212 -4.58 -6.47 -33.14
CA GLY A 212 -4.49 -5.32 -34.04
C GLY A 212 -3.30 -5.34 -35.00
N ILE A 213 -2.23 -6.08 -34.69
CA ILE A 213 -1.03 -6.19 -35.54
C ILE A 213 -1.20 -7.24 -36.65
N PHE A 214 -2.08 -8.23 -36.49
CA PHE A 214 -2.35 -9.25 -37.52
C PHE A 214 -3.54 -8.93 -38.45
N LEU A 215 -4.24 -7.81 -38.26
CA LEU A 215 -5.36 -7.38 -39.11
C LEU A 215 -5.04 -6.13 -39.95
N GLY A 216 -3.77 -5.73 -40.02
CA GLY A 216 -3.34 -4.54 -40.77
C GLY A 216 -2.18 -4.84 -41.70
N ASN A 217 -2.39 -5.72 -42.68
CA ASN A 217 -1.65 -5.75 -43.96
C ASN A 217 -2.34 -6.76 -44.90
N GLY A 218 -3.39 -6.27 -45.58
CA GLY A 218 -4.16 -7.04 -46.56
C GLY A 218 -4.96 -6.10 -47.44
N ALA A 219 -4.29 -5.15 -48.08
CA ALA A 219 -4.86 -4.32 -49.15
C ALA A 219 -3.74 -3.71 -50.01
N PHE A 220 -3.09 -4.57 -50.81
CA PHE A 220 -2.50 -4.19 -52.10
C PHE A 220 -2.52 -5.44 -52.98
N GLY A 221 -3.42 -5.43 -53.94
CA GLY A 221 -3.68 -6.46 -54.95
C GLY A 221 -4.79 -5.94 -55.85
#